data_AF-A0A528GH42-F1
#
_entry.id   AF-A0A528GH42-F1
#
_cell.length_a   1.000
_cell.length_b   1.000
_cell.length_c   1.000
_cell.angle_alpha   90.00
_cell.angle_beta   90.00
_cell.angle_gamma   90.00
#
_symmetry.space_group_name_H-M   'P 1'
#
loop_
_entity.id
_entity.type
_entity.pdbx_description
1 polymer ?
#
loop_
_entity_poly.entity_id
_entity_poly.type
_entity_poly.pdbx_seq_one_letter_code
_entity_poly.pdbx_strand_id
1 'polypeptide(L)'
;AWRATISADSVAGEAVAAVGAANCVTTFLHPGFHLVAYPVSNGTAFNLAAFTRGEIIAEGWSGRADPNILAGAMRGTAAALARLAEDAGPWTAWPIHTVDQGQPWTTPAGIALIGDAAHAMTPFAAQ
;
A
#
# COMPACT_ATOMS: atom_id res chain seq x y z
N ALA A 1 1.40 2.70 4.63
CA ALA A 1 1.26 1.79 3.49
C ALA A 1 2.62 1.23 3.10
N TRP A 2 2.65 0.05 2.51
CA TRP A 2 3.82 -0.65 2.00
C TRP A 2 3.56 -0.93 0.52
N ARG A 3 4.52 -0.66 -0.36
CA ARG A 3 4.41 -0.93 -1.79
C ARG A 3 5.56 -1.77 -2.30
N ALA A 4 5.24 -2.69 -3.19
CA ALA A 4 6.20 -3.46 -3.97
C ALA A 4 5.62 -3.74 -5.36
N THR A 5 6.49 -3.83 -6.37
CA THR A 5 6.11 -4.28 -7.71
C THR A 5 6.96 -5.49 -8.04
N ILE A 6 6.29 -6.58 -8.37
CA ILE A 6 6.93 -7.88 -8.65
C ILE A 6 6.62 -8.32 -10.07
N SER A 7 7.57 -9.03 -10.68
CA SER A 7 7.35 -9.63 -12.00
C SER A 7 6.38 -10.80 -11.92
N ALA A 8 5.51 -10.95 -12.92
CA ALA A 8 4.54 -12.05 -12.96
C ALA A 8 5.20 -13.43 -13.14
N ASP A 9 6.42 -13.49 -13.69
CA ASP A 9 7.23 -14.70 -13.86
C ASP A 9 8.16 -15.00 -12.67
N SER A 10 8.09 -14.20 -11.61
CA SER A 10 8.83 -14.46 -10.38
C SER A 10 8.08 -15.44 -9.47
N VAL A 11 8.78 -16.06 -8.52
CA VAL A 11 8.17 -16.91 -7.47
C VAL A 11 7.04 -16.18 -6.73
N ALA A 12 7.23 -14.90 -6.42
CA ALA A 12 6.19 -14.08 -5.80
C ALA A 12 5.00 -13.83 -6.75
N GLY A 13 5.25 -13.66 -8.05
CA GLY A 13 4.22 -13.50 -9.07
C GLY A 13 3.33 -14.74 -9.23
N GLU A 14 3.96 -15.92 -9.27
CA GLU A 14 3.27 -17.21 -9.24
C GLU A 14 2.45 -17.36 -7.96
N ALA A 15 3.00 -16.94 -6.81
CA ALA A 15 2.28 -16.97 -5.54
C ALA A 15 1.04 -16.07 -5.56
N VAL A 16 1.11 -14.85 -6.13
CA VAL A 16 -0.08 -13.98 -6.31
C VAL A 16 -1.15 -14.70 -7.13
N ALA A 17 -0.77 -15.33 -8.25
CA ALA A 17 -1.70 -16.06 -9.09
C ALA A 17 -2.30 -17.29 -8.39
N ALA A 18 -1.58 -17.90 -7.46
CA ALA A 18 -2.06 -19.05 -6.67
C ALA A 18 -2.99 -18.65 -5.51
N VAL A 19 -2.76 -17.51 -4.86
CA VAL A 19 -3.60 -17.04 -3.74
C VAL A 19 -4.76 -16.15 -4.16
N GLY A 20 -4.73 -15.61 -5.37
CA GLY A 20 -5.74 -14.71 -5.94
C GLY A 20 -6.07 -15.05 -7.39
N ALA A 21 -6.39 -14.05 -8.20
CA ALA A 21 -6.57 -14.20 -9.64
C ALA A 21 -5.65 -13.26 -10.41
N ALA A 22 -5.02 -13.79 -11.48
CA ALA A 22 -3.96 -13.12 -12.23
C ALA A 22 -4.43 -11.89 -13.03
N ASN A 23 -5.73 -11.77 -13.29
CA ASN A 23 -6.31 -10.73 -14.15
C ASN A 23 -7.30 -9.81 -13.42
N CYS A 24 -7.29 -9.77 -12.08
CA CYS A 24 -8.17 -8.91 -11.32
C CYS A 24 -7.46 -8.25 -10.13
N VAL A 25 -8.11 -7.24 -9.55
CA VAL A 25 -7.72 -6.71 -8.25
C VAL A 25 -8.17 -7.70 -7.18
N THR A 26 -7.24 -8.16 -6.36
CA THR A 26 -7.49 -9.07 -5.24
C THR A 26 -7.17 -8.36 -3.93
N THR A 27 -8.10 -8.39 -2.98
CA THR A 27 -7.92 -7.79 -1.64
C THR A 27 -7.99 -8.87 -0.56
N PHE A 28 -6.94 -8.95 0.25
CA PHE A 28 -6.87 -9.80 1.44
C PHE A 28 -7.10 -8.96 2.68
N LEU A 29 -8.07 -9.35 3.51
CA LEU A 29 -8.48 -8.61 4.71
C LEU A 29 -8.10 -9.38 5.99
N HIS A 30 -7.50 -8.67 6.94
CA HIS A 30 -7.12 -9.18 8.25
C HIS A 30 -7.31 -8.08 9.31
N PRO A 31 -7.59 -8.39 10.59
CA PRO A 31 -7.76 -7.36 11.63
C PRO A 31 -6.53 -6.45 11.82
N GLY A 32 -5.34 -6.94 11.49
CA GLY A 32 -4.07 -6.21 11.61
C GLY A 32 -3.58 -5.53 10.32
N PHE A 33 -4.08 -5.93 9.15
CA PHE A 33 -3.65 -5.39 7.86
C PHE A 33 -4.68 -5.64 6.75
N HIS A 34 -4.56 -4.92 5.64
CA HIS A 34 -5.09 -5.41 4.36
C HIS A 34 -4.02 -5.32 3.28
N LEU A 35 -4.03 -6.27 2.35
CA LEU A 35 -3.14 -6.33 1.20
C LEU A 35 -3.99 -6.29 -0.06
N VAL A 36 -3.63 -5.43 -1.01
CA VAL A 36 -4.22 -5.36 -2.34
C VAL A 36 -3.16 -5.79 -3.35
N ALA A 37 -3.50 -6.73 -4.23
CA ALA A 37 -2.66 -7.21 -5.32
C ALA A 37 -3.40 -7.00 -6.64
N TYR A 38 -2.75 -6.43 -7.65
CA TYR A 38 -3.38 -6.23 -8.96
C TYR A 38 -2.36 -6.22 -10.11
N PRO A 39 -2.74 -6.74 -11.28
CA PRO A 39 -1.86 -6.74 -12.44
C PRO A 39 -1.63 -5.32 -12.94
N VAL A 40 -0.40 -5.04 -13.36
CA VAL A 40 0.04 -3.81 -14.02
C VAL A 40 0.88 -4.18 -15.24
N SER A 41 1.31 -3.19 -16.03
CA SER A 41 2.19 -3.43 -17.19
C SER A 41 1.65 -4.49 -18.17
N ASN A 42 0.34 -4.46 -18.44
CA ASN A 42 -0.35 -5.44 -19.28
C ASN A 42 -0.22 -6.90 -18.77
N GLY A 43 -0.20 -7.09 -17.45
CA GLY A 43 -0.17 -8.41 -16.80
C GLY A 43 1.23 -9.00 -16.63
N THR A 44 2.29 -8.30 -17.03
CA THR A 44 3.68 -8.78 -16.84
C THR A 44 4.21 -8.52 -15.44
N ALA A 45 3.49 -7.76 -14.62
CA ALA A 45 3.84 -7.48 -13.23
C ALA A 45 2.59 -7.37 -12.36
N PHE A 46 2.78 -7.53 -11.06
CA PHE A 46 1.78 -7.21 -10.03
C PHE A 46 2.26 -6.05 -9.17
N ASN A 47 1.38 -5.09 -8.91
CA ASN A 47 1.58 -4.13 -7.85
C ASN A 47 0.93 -4.64 -6.57
N LEU A 48 1.68 -4.60 -5.47
CA LEU A 48 1.22 -4.95 -4.13
C LEU A 48 1.17 -3.69 -3.25
N ALA A 49 0.06 -3.53 -2.54
CA ALA A 49 -0.14 -2.46 -1.57
C ALA A 49 -0.64 -3.06 -0.24
N ALA A 50 0.22 -3.06 0.78
CA ALA A 50 -0.14 -3.48 2.13
C ALA A 50 -0.37 -2.27 3.04
N PHE A 51 -1.34 -2.39 3.94
CA PHE A 51 -1.72 -1.35 4.87
C PHE A 51 -1.78 -1.96 6.25
N THR A 52 -0.86 -1.54 7.11
CA THR A 52 -0.78 -1.96 8.51
C THR A 52 -1.13 -0.77 9.39
N ARG A 53 -1.52 -1.03 10.65
CA ARG A 53 -1.48 0.04 11.66
C ARG A 53 -0.03 0.50 11.79
N GLY A 54 0.19 1.80 11.81
CA GLY A 54 1.48 2.41 12.12
C GLY A 54 1.32 3.28 13.36
N GLU A 55 2.32 3.25 14.23
CA GLU A 55 2.57 4.40 15.09
C GLU A 55 3.17 5.51 14.23
N ILE A 56 2.94 6.78 14.60
CA ILE A 56 3.39 7.95 13.87
C ILE A 56 4.90 7.79 13.62
N ILE A 57 5.26 7.44 12.38
CA ILE A 57 6.65 7.44 11.95
C ILE A 57 7.02 8.92 11.96
N ALA A 58 7.83 9.33 12.95
CA ALA A 58 8.44 10.65 13.00
C ALA A 58 8.95 11.00 11.60
N GLU A 59 8.87 12.28 11.21
CA GLU A 59 9.09 12.92 9.89
C GLU A 59 10.40 12.55 9.14
N GLY A 60 10.77 11.27 9.13
CA GLY A 60 11.78 10.63 8.34
C GLY A 60 11.08 10.11 7.10
N TRP A 61 11.31 10.84 6.02
CA TRP A 61 10.77 10.58 4.71
C TRP A 61 10.87 9.11 4.29
N SER A 62 9.90 8.70 3.46
CA SER A 62 9.88 7.44 2.69
C SER A 62 11.29 6.95 2.36
N GLY A 63 11.66 5.73 2.76
CA GLY A 63 12.96 5.22 2.33
C GLY A 63 13.41 3.86 2.83
N ARG A 64 13.11 3.46 4.07
CA ARG A 64 13.41 2.11 4.60
C ARG A 64 12.73 1.97 5.96
N ALA A 65 11.45 1.61 5.96
CA ALA A 65 10.87 1.11 7.19
C ALA A 65 11.37 -0.31 7.42
N ASP A 66 11.53 -0.70 8.69
CA ASP A 66 11.95 -2.04 9.07
C ASP A 66 10.96 -3.07 8.48
N PRO A 67 11.39 -3.98 7.58
CA PRO A 67 10.51 -5.00 7.00
C PRO A 67 9.86 -5.90 8.06
N ASN A 68 10.44 -5.98 9.26
CA ASN A 68 9.85 -6.73 10.38
C ASN A 68 8.50 -6.15 10.84
N ILE A 69 8.20 -4.87 10.57
CA ILE A 69 6.89 -4.28 10.88
C ILE A 69 5.80 -4.94 10.02
N LEU A 70 6.05 -5.09 8.72
CA LEU A 70 5.11 -5.75 7.81
C LEU A 70 4.98 -7.23 8.16
N ALA A 71 6.09 -7.93 8.36
CA ALA A 71 6.09 -9.34 8.77
C ALA A 71 5.33 -9.54 10.10
N GLY A 72 5.52 -8.63 11.06
CA GLY A 72 4.84 -8.64 12.34
C GLY A 72 3.34 -8.42 12.23
N ALA A 73 2.90 -7.53 11.34
CA ALA A 73 1.48 -7.28 11.09
C ALA A 73 0.78 -8.47 10.41
N MET A 74 1.54 -9.29 9.66
CA MET A 74 1.04 -10.47 8.97
C MET A 74 1.06 -11.76 9.79
N ARG A 75 1.53 -11.72 11.05
CA ARG A 75 1.45 -12.89 11.94
C ARG A 75 0.00 -13.37 12.10
N GLY A 76 -0.19 -14.68 12.03
CA GLY A 76 -1.51 -15.32 12.15
C GLY A 76 -2.32 -15.34 10.84
N THR A 77 -1.79 -14.81 9.74
CA THR A 77 -2.40 -14.96 8.41
C THR A 77 -2.10 -16.33 7.79
N ALA A 78 -2.76 -16.65 6.68
CA ALA A 78 -2.49 -17.87 5.92
C ALA A 78 -1.01 -17.93 5.47
N ALA A 79 -0.38 -19.10 5.59
CA ALA A 79 1.05 -19.28 5.31
C ALA A 79 1.46 -18.82 3.90
N ALA A 80 0.59 -19.01 2.90
CA ALA A 80 0.85 -18.55 1.53
C ALA A 80 0.91 -17.03 1.42
N LEU A 81 0.06 -16.30 2.16
CA LEU A 81 0.03 -14.84 2.17
C LEU A 81 1.21 -14.24 2.93
N ALA A 82 1.65 -14.88 4.02
CA ALA A 82 2.87 -14.50 4.72
C ALA A 82 4.12 -14.66 3.84
N ARG A 83 4.26 -15.83 3.18
CA ARG A 83 5.36 -16.09 2.23
C ARG A 83 5.37 -15.11 1.06
N LEU A 84 4.20 -14.83 0.47
CA LEU A 84 4.09 -13.84 -0.59
C LEU A 84 4.69 -12.49 -0.16
N ALA A 85 4.40 -12.03 1.05
CA ALA A 85 4.92 -10.76 1.53
C ALA A 85 6.43 -10.77 1.82
N GLU A 86 6.97 -11.90 2.27
CA GLU A 86 8.41 -12.10 2.43
C GLU A 86 9.13 -12.07 1.07
N ASP A 87 8.59 -12.79 0.08
CA ASP A 87 9.20 -12.94 -1.25
C ASP A 87 9.02 -11.70 -2.14
N ALA A 88 7.98 -10.90 -1.92
CA ALA A 88 7.67 -9.75 -2.77
C ALA A 88 8.53 -8.51 -2.52
N GLY A 89 9.38 -8.50 -1.49
CA GLY A 89 10.27 -7.39 -1.21
C GLY A 89 11.25 -7.09 -2.38
N PRO A 90 11.91 -5.92 -2.38
CA PRO A 90 11.94 -4.94 -1.31
C PRO A 90 10.67 -4.08 -1.22
N TRP A 91 10.22 -3.82 0.00
CA TRP A 91 9.07 -2.97 0.28
C TRP A 91 9.49 -1.52 0.53
N THR A 92 8.74 -0.59 -0.06
CA THR A 92 8.83 0.84 0.26
C THR A 92 7.67 1.22 1.17
N ALA A 93 7.97 1.80 2.33
CA ALA A 93 6.96 2.30 3.24
C ALA A 93 6.63 3.78 2.96
N TRP A 94 5.33 4.06 2.97
CA TRP A 94 4.71 5.36 2.76
C TRP A 94 3.75 5.65 3.92
N PRO A 95 4.13 6.50 4.89
CA PRO A 95 3.20 7.02 5.88
C PRO A 95 1.98 7.67 5.20
N ILE A 96 0.78 7.45 5.75
CA ILE A 96 -0.45 8.05 5.22
C ILE A 96 -0.81 9.25 6.09
N HIS A 97 -0.92 10.40 5.46
CA HIS A 97 -1.34 11.65 6.09
C HIS A 97 -2.59 12.18 5.40
N THR A 98 -3.39 12.95 6.13
CA THR A 98 -4.57 13.64 5.62
C THR A 98 -4.52 15.10 6.01
N VAL A 99 -5.17 15.96 5.24
CA VAL A 99 -5.41 17.35 5.64
C VAL A 99 -6.74 17.48 6.37
N ASP A 100 -6.90 18.57 7.14
CA ASP A 100 -8.17 18.97 7.71
C ASP A 100 -9.10 19.50 6.59
N GLN A 101 -10.18 18.78 6.33
CA GLN A 101 -11.16 19.12 5.28
C GLN A 101 -12.06 20.31 5.64
N GLY A 102 -12.03 20.78 6.90
CA GLY A 102 -12.77 21.95 7.34
C GLY A 102 -12.15 23.30 6.91
N GLN A 103 -10.91 23.29 6.42
CA GLN A 103 -10.20 24.52 6.05
C GLN A 103 -10.64 25.03 4.66
N PRO A 104 -10.81 26.36 4.48
CA PRO A 104 -11.09 26.93 3.17
C PRO A 104 -9.96 26.65 2.17
N TRP A 105 -10.32 26.31 0.94
CA TRP A 105 -9.35 26.07 -0.13
C TRP A 105 -8.91 27.35 -0.85
N THR A 106 -9.58 28.46 -0.60
CA THR A 106 -9.28 29.75 -1.22
C THR A 106 -9.01 30.81 -0.17
N THR A 107 -8.17 31.78 -0.53
CA THR A 107 -7.88 32.94 0.33
C THR A 107 -8.39 34.22 -0.32
N PRO A 108 -8.71 35.27 0.47
CA PRO A 108 -9.08 36.58 -0.07
C PRO A 108 -8.00 37.23 -0.96
N ALA A 109 -6.74 36.80 -0.82
CA ALA A 109 -5.62 37.26 -1.65
C ALA A 109 -5.57 36.62 -3.06
N GLY A 110 -6.55 35.77 -3.41
CA GLY A 110 -6.64 35.16 -4.73
C GLY A 110 -5.82 33.87 -4.90
N ILE A 111 -5.44 33.21 -3.81
CA ILE A 111 -4.75 31.90 -3.84
C ILE A 111 -5.78 30.78 -3.70
N ALA A 112 -5.64 29.71 -4.50
CA ALA A 112 -6.42 28.49 -4.40
C ALA A 112 -5.51 27.26 -4.19
N LEU A 113 -5.87 26.41 -3.23
CA LEU A 113 -5.26 25.09 -3.00
C LEU A 113 -5.94 24.04 -3.90
N ILE A 114 -5.16 23.11 -4.42
CA ILE A 114 -5.64 21.98 -5.23
C ILE A 114 -4.87 20.69 -4.89
N GLY A 115 -5.43 19.54 -5.23
CA GLY A 115 -4.77 18.25 -5.00
C GLY A 115 -4.59 17.96 -3.51
N ASP A 116 -3.50 17.28 -3.16
CA ASP A 116 -3.21 16.91 -1.77
C ASP A 116 -3.07 18.12 -0.83
N ALA A 117 -2.68 19.30 -1.35
CA ALA A 117 -2.63 20.53 -0.56
C ALA A 117 -4.03 20.99 -0.08
N ALA A 118 -5.10 20.62 -0.80
CA ALA A 118 -6.47 20.96 -0.45
C ALA A 118 -7.23 19.78 0.19
N HIS A 119 -6.97 18.56 -0.28
CA HIS A 119 -7.82 17.40 0.00
C HIS A 119 -7.06 16.08 0.04
N ALA A 120 -5.83 16.04 0.59
CA ALA A 120 -5.15 14.78 0.89
C ALA A 120 -6.05 13.90 1.78
N MET A 121 -6.29 12.67 1.33
CA MET A 121 -7.18 11.70 1.96
C MET A 121 -6.52 10.34 2.05
N THR A 122 -7.10 9.44 2.85
CA THR A 122 -6.64 8.04 2.85
C THR A 122 -6.88 7.40 1.48
N PRO A 123 -5.98 6.55 0.98
CA PRO A 123 -6.08 5.96 -0.36
C PRO A 123 -7.13 4.83 -0.45
N PHE A 124 -7.92 4.59 0.61
CA PHE A 124 -8.90 3.51 0.65
C PHE A 124 -10.08 3.71 -0.32
N ALA A 125 -10.28 4.93 -0.83
CA ALA A 125 -11.30 5.23 -1.82
C ALA A 125 -10.85 4.95 -3.27
N ALA A 126 -9.55 4.73 -3.50
CA ALA A 126 -8.96 4.50 -4.83
C ALA A 126 -9.46 5.48 -5.92
N GLN A 127 -9.59 6.77 -5.56
CA GLN A 127 -10.08 7.87 -6.42
C GLN A 127 -8.98 8.46 -7.30
#